data_AF-A0A377JW84-F1
#
_entry.id   AF-A0A377JW84-F1
#
_cell.length_a   1.000
_cell.length_b   1.000
_cell.length_c   1.000
_cell.angle_alpha   90.00
_cell.angle_beta   90.00
_cell.angle_gamma   90.00
#
_symmetry.space_group_name_H-M   'P 1'
#
loop_
_entity.id
_entity.type
_entity.pdbx_description
1 polymer ?
#
loop_
_entity_poly.entity_id
_entity_poly.type
_entity_poly.pdbx_seq_one_letter_code
_entity_poly.pdbx_strand_id
1 'polypeptide(L)'
;MRKIIAVIGYASLERLEEKDKQIIQDLARDLGKKLIQEGYVIANGGLGGVMEAVSLGARCANNYSDGQILGLIPNYDKSIANPYIDRVLPLGFDIARNVCVASVCDAMIIIGGESGSLSEMALAWQLGKLIIALSDYGYGGEFKNRTLDSRRKDKIYFANNANEVIEILREKLPLYQKTFAGIKKDMTKQEAKDIIKAHCDIEVELDFLGQGSEGFVFTDKKKIYKLFKHSLYISRLYFQLEPLSKQLKNTRFSLPFEIYYNNDILIISYEYFETKPFKPMPYTAYIELLSDFYYAGIVCCDMQPKNLLIDTQNDRLVICDIGWDFVSYSDTFFRSMCRRAFAIYKLQNHLCKLDNIKEFLSPLNTQEDFSVLEKFLQCENLLSEYQRFFSKIGVFRLHKTLIRDFYKENPQYKSIFDYGAGSGEIAYSLNKIGKSVVGYEISKDIIKDKYQKAFEKIIIDKELENFIQTKKQFDSVLCSLVLCHHLADTQEEALKIIDSIMNNLVLLSKKHIFIVICNPLFYNAKSNIQKRKSSDFYDTQHIITKTMFATKRDRLDFHYPLGFYENLFKRFNLKIENLFQSGDTSTSPYRIYNSDFMFFSLIKE
;
A
#
# COMPACT_ATOMS: atom_id res chain seq x y z
N MET A 1 -7.61 43.91 11.21
CA MET A 1 -8.64 44.34 10.24
C MET A 1 -9.87 43.47 10.44
N ARG A 2 -11.09 44.02 10.48
CA ARG A 2 -12.32 43.21 10.62
C ARG A 2 -12.47 42.29 9.41
N LYS A 3 -12.96 41.07 9.63
CA LYS A 3 -13.19 40.09 8.57
C LYS A 3 -14.48 40.42 7.82
N ILE A 4 -14.44 40.31 6.49
CA ILE A 4 -15.57 40.62 5.60
C ILE A 4 -16.24 39.31 5.19
N ILE A 5 -17.55 39.21 5.40
CA ILE A 5 -18.34 38.02 5.07
C ILE A 5 -19.30 38.41 3.94
N ALA A 6 -19.14 37.78 2.78
CA ALA A 6 -20.08 37.95 1.67
C ALA A 6 -21.34 37.14 1.94
N VAL A 7 -22.51 37.75 1.78
CA VAL A 7 -23.80 37.05 1.82
C VAL A 7 -24.48 37.19 0.47
N ILE A 8 -24.68 36.06 -0.20
CA ILE A 8 -25.26 35.94 -1.54
C ILE A 8 -26.51 35.06 -1.49
N GLY A 9 -27.39 35.19 -2.48
CA GLY A 9 -28.62 34.41 -2.55
C GLY A 9 -29.61 34.94 -3.57
N TYR A 10 -30.88 34.56 -3.43
CA TYR A 10 -31.96 35.02 -4.31
C TYR A 10 -32.03 36.56 -4.38
N ALA A 11 -32.00 37.10 -5.60
CA ALA A 11 -32.12 38.53 -5.87
C ALA A 11 -33.57 39.03 -5.75
N SER A 12 -34.55 38.15 -6.01
CA SER A 12 -35.97 38.37 -5.74
C SER A 12 -36.53 37.14 -5.05
N LEU A 13 -37.36 37.37 -4.02
CA LEU A 13 -38.04 36.30 -3.28
C LEU A 13 -39.49 36.11 -3.74
N GLU A 14 -39.97 36.92 -4.69
CA GLU A 14 -41.36 36.89 -5.18
C GLU A 14 -41.70 35.61 -5.97
N ARG A 15 -40.68 34.91 -6.46
CA ARG A 15 -40.83 33.66 -7.22
C ARG A 15 -40.94 32.42 -6.32
N LEU A 16 -40.84 32.60 -5.01
CA LEU A 16 -40.90 31.52 -4.03
C LEU A 16 -42.32 31.45 -3.44
N GLU A 17 -42.72 30.25 -3.04
CA GLU A 17 -43.91 30.05 -2.22
C GLU A 17 -43.81 30.90 -0.93
N GLU A 18 -44.93 31.48 -0.47
CA GLU A 18 -44.90 32.43 0.66
C GLU A 18 -44.27 31.84 1.94
N LYS A 19 -44.46 30.54 2.16
CA LYS A 19 -43.82 29.81 3.27
C LYS A 19 -42.29 29.83 3.15
N ASP A 20 -41.76 29.51 1.97
CA ASP A 20 -40.31 29.40 1.74
C ASP A 20 -39.66 30.78 1.73
N LYS A 21 -40.36 31.78 1.17
CA LYS A 21 -39.99 33.19 1.23
C LYS A 21 -39.82 33.65 2.68
N GLN A 22 -40.79 33.37 3.56
CA GLN A 22 -40.71 33.74 4.97
C GLN A 22 -39.50 33.08 5.65
N ILE A 23 -39.30 31.78 5.44
CA ILE A 23 -38.16 31.03 6.01
C ILE A 23 -36.82 31.63 5.57
N ILE A 24 -36.65 31.91 4.27
CA ILE A 24 -35.40 32.48 3.74
C ILE A 24 -35.15 33.89 4.26
N GLN A 25 -36.20 34.71 4.38
CA GLN A 25 -36.09 36.06 4.96
C GLN A 25 -35.64 36.01 6.42
N ASP A 26 -36.24 35.12 7.22
CA ASP A 26 -35.92 35.00 8.64
C ASP A 26 -34.49 34.47 8.84
N LEU A 27 -34.09 33.46 8.08
CA LEU A 27 -32.69 32.98 8.07
C LEU A 27 -31.69 34.08 7.70
N ALA A 28 -31.99 34.87 6.67
CA ALA A 28 -31.12 35.97 6.25
C ALA A 28 -31.04 37.07 7.32
N ARG A 29 -32.17 37.45 7.93
CA ARG A 29 -32.22 38.45 9.01
C ARG A 29 -31.44 37.99 10.23
N ASP A 30 -31.66 36.77 10.68
CA ASP A 30 -30.97 36.19 11.83
C ASP A 30 -29.47 36.11 11.58
N LEU A 31 -29.07 35.68 10.38
CA LEU A 31 -27.67 35.66 9.97
C LEU A 31 -27.06 37.07 10.02
N GLY A 32 -27.71 38.06 9.42
CA GLY A 32 -27.22 39.44 9.38
C GLY A 32 -26.98 40.00 10.78
N LYS A 33 -27.96 39.84 11.67
CA LYS A 33 -27.85 40.25 13.08
C LYS A 33 -26.67 39.57 13.75
N LYS A 34 -26.54 38.25 13.59
CA LYS A 34 -25.51 37.45 14.25
C LYS A 34 -24.11 37.80 13.75
N LEU A 35 -23.93 38.02 12.44
CA LEU A 35 -22.63 38.41 11.88
C LEU A 35 -22.11 39.73 12.48
N ILE A 36 -22.98 40.73 12.64
CA ILE A 36 -22.59 42.00 13.27
C ILE A 36 -22.28 41.82 14.77
N GLN A 37 -23.08 41.03 15.48
CA GLN A 37 -22.82 40.70 16.90
C GLN A 37 -21.45 40.06 17.11
N GLU A 38 -20.98 39.27 16.16
CA GLU A 38 -19.68 38.60 16.18
C GLU A 38 -18.54 39.48 15.63
N GLY A 39 -18.81 40.75 15.29
CA GLY A 39 -17.81 41.73 14.88
C GLY A 39 -17.39 41.68 13.41
N TYR A 40 -18.13 40.94 12.58
CA TYR A 40 -17.89 40.89 11.13
C TYR A 40 -18.40 42.15 10.41
N VAL A 41 -17.88 42.35 9.21
CA VAL A 41 -18.41 43.28 8.21
C VAL A 41 -19.13 42.46 7.14
N ILE A 42 -20.29 42.91 6.69
CA ILE A 42 -21.08 42.20 5.67
C ILE A 42 -20.83 42.86 4.32
N ALA A 43 -20.55 42.04 3.30
CA ALA A 43 -20.59 42.46 1.91
C ALA A 43 -21.72 41.73 1.18
N ASN A 44 -22.46 42.40 0.31
CA ASN A 44 -23.45 41.77 -0.54
C ASN A 44 -23.63 42.56 -1.85
N GLY A 45 -24.51 42.09 -2.73
CA GLY A 45 -24.75 42.74 -4.02
C GLY A 45 -25.60 44.01 -3.98
N GLY A 46 -26.06 44.43 -2.80
CA GLY A 46 -26.72 45.71 -2.54
C GLY A 46 -28.16 45.83 -3.01
N LEU A 47 -28.75 44.82 -3.65
CA LEU A 47 -30.12 44.87 -4.20
C LEU A 47 -31.14 44.24 -3.25
N GLY A 48 -32.28 43.78 -3.79
CA GLY A 48 -33.38 43.16 -3.04
C GLY A 48 -33.12 41.72 -2.57
N GLY A 49 -34.19 41.07 -2.10
CA GLY A 49 -34.20 39.66 -1.74
C GLY A 49 -33.33 39.33 -0.53
N VAL A 50 -32.47 38.31 -0.63
CA VAL A 50 -31.58 37.88 0.46
C VAL A 50 -30.66 39.01 0.92
N MET A 51 -30.15 39.80 -0.02
CA MET A 51 -29.20 40.90 0.24
C MET A 51 -29.84 42.01 1.07
N GLU A 52 -31.11 42.31 0.81
CA GLU A 52 -31.88 43.27 1.60
C GLU A 52 -32.21 42.71 2.99
N ALA A 53 -32.71 41.46 3.06
CA ALA A 53 -33.09 40.83 4.32
C ALA A 53 -31.91 40.70 5.30
N VAL A 54 -30.72 40.31 4.81
CA VAL A 54 -29.52 40.23 5.65
C VAL A 54 -29.05 41.61 6.12
N SER A 55 -29.16 42.63 5.26
CA SER A 55 -28.77 44.01 5.62
C SER A 55 -29.71 44.60 6.67
N LEU A 56 -31.01 44.33 6.55
CA LEU A 56 -32.00 44.68 7.56
C LEU A 56 -31.70 43.99 8.91
N GLY A 57 -31.45 42.68 8.89
CA GLY A 57 -31.10 41.93 10.10
C GLY A 57 -29.84 42.46 10.78
N ALA A 58 -28.82 42.81 10.00
CA ALA A 58 -27.57 43.39 10.48
C ALA A 58 -27.77 44.69 11.27
N ARG A 59 -28.68 45.57 10.81
CA ARG A 59 -29.03 46.81 11.52
C ARG A 59 -29.76 46.59 12.85
N CYS A 60 -30.37 45.42 13.04
CA CYS A 60 -31.03 45.04 14.29
C CYS A 60 -30.05 44.51 15.37
N ALA A 61 -28.75 44.43 15.09
CA ALA A 61 -27.75 44.06 16.08
C ALA A 61 -27.52 45.20 17.07
N ASN A 62 -27.43 44.87 18.36
CA ASN A 62 -27.23 45.83 19.45
C ASN A 62 -25.89 46.58 19.38
N ASN A 63 -24.88 45.99 18.75
CA ASN A 63 -23.54 46.54 18.56
C ASN A 63 -23.31 47.04 17.11
N TYR A 64 -24.37 47.22 16.33
CA TYR A 64 -24.28 47.75 14.97
C TYR A 64 -23.70 49.17 14.96
N SER A 65 -22.86 49.45 13.96
CA SER A 65 -22.24 50.74 13.68
C SER A 65 -22.22 51.01 12.17
N ASP A 66 -22.34 52.28 11.77
CA ASP A 66 -22.30 52.69 10.36
C ASP A 66 -20.99 52.26 9.69
N GLY A 67 -21.11 51.77 8.45
CA GLY A 67 -19.97 51.30 7.64
C GLY A 67 -19.70 49.80 7.75
N GLN A 68 -20.59 49.02 8.37
CA GLN A 68 -20.46 47.56 8.49
C GLN A 68 -21.19 46.79 7.39
N ILE A 69 -22.02 47.45 6.57
CA ILE A 69 -22.77 46.82 5.49
C ILE A 69 -22.35 47.44 4.15
N LEU A 70 -21.62 46.66 3.34
CA LEU A 70 -21.09 47.05 2.03
C LEU A 70 -21.99 46.48 0.92
N GLY A 71 -22.51 47.36 0.06
CA GLY A 71 -23.30 46.97 -1.12
C GLY A 71 -22.51 47.20 -2.39
N LEU A 72 -22.08 46.12 -3.04
CA LEU A 72 -21.38 46.15 -4.32
C LEU A 72 -22.42 46.02 -5.43
N ILE A 73 -22.85 47.13 -6.02
CA ILE A 73 -23.97 47.14 -6.97
C ILE A 73 -23.49 47.02 -8.43
N PRO A 74 -24.28 46.38 -9.32
CA PRO A 74 -23.87 46.09 -10.70
C PRO A 74 -23.80 47.33 -11.61
N ASN A 75 -24.51 48.41 -11.29
CA ASN A 75 -24.59 49.62 -12.12
C ASN A 75 -23.80 50.81 -11.53
N TYR A 76 -23.88 51.96 -12.19
CA TYR A 76 -23.25 53.21 -11.75
C TYR A 76 -24.13 54.07 -10.84
N ASP A 77 -25.43 53.79 -10.76
CA ASP A 77 -26.39 54.58 -10.00
C ASP A 77 -26.53 54.05 -8.57
N LYS A 78 -25.98 54.77 -7.59
CA LYS A 78 -26.03 54.40 -6.17
C LYS A 78 -27.46 54.29 -5.61
N SER A 79 -28.45 54.95 -6.23
CA SER A 79 -29.82 54.99 -5.72
C SER A 79 -30.54 53.64 -5.78
N ILE A 80 -30.06 52.69 -6.59
CA ILE A 80 -30.68 51.37 -6.71
C ILE A 80 -30.37 50.43 -5.53
N ALA A 81 -29.45 50.82 -4.65
CA ALA A 81 -29.12 50.03 -3.47
C ALA A 81 -30.31 50.00 -2.50
N ASN A 82 -30.52 48.86 -1.84
CA ASN A 82 -31.52 48.75 -0.78
C ASN A 82 -31.19 49.74 0.37
N PRO A 83 -32.19 50.22 1.12
CA PRO A 83 -32.02 51.32 2.07
C PRO A 83 -31.18 50.97 3.31
N TYR A 84 -30.78 49.71 3.46
CA TYR A 84 -30.04 49.22 4.62
C TYR A 84 -28.53 49.16 4.40
N ILE A 85 -28.04 49.45 3.19
CA ILE A 85 -26.60 49.50 2.88
C ILE A 85 -25.96 50.78 3.43
N ASP A 86 -24.78 50.65 4.06
CA ASP A 86 -24.05 51.80 4.66
C ASP A 86 -23.09 52.44 3.64
N ARG A 87 -22.43 51.60 2.84
CA ARG A 87 -21.45 52.00 1.84
C ARG A 87 -21.75 51.32 0.53
N VAL A 88 -22.26 52.11 -0.42
CA VAL A 88 -22.58 51.66 -1.78
C VAL A 88 -21.37 51.83 -2.67
N LEU A 89 -20.91 50.73 -3.27
CA LEU A 89 -19.86 50.68 -4.28
C LEU A 89 -20.50 50.45 -5.67
N PRO A 90 -20.73 51.50 -6.47
CA PRO A 90 -21.26 51.37 -7.82
C PRO A 90 -20.15 50.93 -8.79
N LEU A 91 -20.14 49.65 -9.16
CA LEU A 91 -19.04 49.06 -9.92
C LEU A 91 -19.25 49.12 -11.44
N GLY A 92 -20.50 49.19 -11.90
CA GLY A 92 -20.80 49.36 -13.33
C GLY A 92 -20.38 48.20 -14.25
N PHE A 93 -20.05 47.05 -13.67
CA PHE A 93 -19.59 45.85 -14.39
C PHE A 93 -20.69 44.80 -14.59
N ASP A 94 -21.94 45.11 -14.24
CA ASP A 94 -23.08 44.20 -14.33
C ASP A 94 -22.73 42.81 -13.75
N ILE A 95 -22.86 41.74 -14.54
CA ILE A 95 -22.53 40.36 -14.14
C ILE A 95 -21.08 40.23 -13.65
N ALA A 96 -20.13 40.96 -14.23
CA ALA A 96 -18.74 40.88 -13.82
C ALA A 96 -18.49 41.42 -12.40
N ARG A 97 -19.44 42.16 -11.81
CA ARG A 97 -19.40 42.56 -10.39
C ARG A 97 -19.29 41.36 -9.44
N ASN A 98 -19.78 40.19 -9.84
CA ASN A 98 -19.73 38.97 -9.04
C ASN A 98 -18.30 38.63 -8.56
N VAL A 99 -17.29 38.91 -9.38
CA VAL A 99 -15.88 38.70 -8.98
C VAL A 99 -15.46 39.64 -7.85
N CYS A 100 -15.98 40.86 -7.82
CA CYS A 100 -15.68 41.83 -6.78
C CYS A 100 -16.23 41.36 -5.44
N VAL A 101 -17.47 40.85 -5.40
CA VAL A 101 -18.09 40.27 -4.19
C VAL A 101 -17.29 39.07 -3.69
N ALA A 102 -16.90 38.17 -4.59
CA ALA A 102 -16.07 37.01 -4.21
C ALA A 102 -14.66 37.42 -3.76
N SER A 103 -14.08 38.47 -4.32
CA SER A 103 -12.72 38.92 -4.02
C SER A 103 -12.60 39.62 -2.66
N VAL A 104 -13.59 40.46 -2.32
CA VAL A 104 -13.55 41.33 -1.13
C VAL A 104 -13.78 40.56 0.17
N CYS A 105 -14.45 39.41 0.11
CA CYS A 105 -14.77 38.64 1.31
C CYS A 105 -13.64 37.71 1.77
N ASP A 106 -13.57 37.47 3.07
CA ASP A 106 -12.79 36.38 3.68
C ASP A 106 -13.56 35.04 3.64
N ALA A 107 -14.89 35.08 3.71
CA ALA A 107 -15.78 33.93 3.54
C ALA A 107 -17.06 34.32 2.83
N MET A 108 -17.73 33.34 2.21
CA MET A 108 -18.97 33.50 1.49
C MET A 108 -20.06 32.60 2.07
N ILE A 109 -21.23 33.17 2.32
CA ILE A 109 -22.43 32.46 2.75
C ILE A 109 -23.47 32.57 1.65
N ILE A 110 -24.00 31.44 1.21
CA ILE A 110 -25.07 31.36 0.20
C ILE A 110 -26.37 30.92 0.87
N ILE A 111 -27.44 31.70 0.66
CA ILE A 111 -28.81 31.37 1.09
C ILE A 111 -29.68 31.22 -0.15
N GLY A 112 -30.06 29.98 -0.48
CA GLY A 112 -30.81 29.75 -1.71
C GLY A 112 -29.95 30.00 -2.95
N GLY A 113 -30.46 30.86 -3.84
CA GLY A 113 -29.71 31.42 -4.95
C GLY A 113 -29.94 30.71 -6.28
N GLU A 114 -29.81 31.50 -7.35
CA GLU A 114 -29.92 31.08 -8.75
C GLU A 114 -28.54 31.20 -9.45
N SER A 115 -28.52 31.25 -10.78
CA SER A 115 -27.30 31.26 -11.60
C SER A 115 -26.30 32.37 -11.22
N GLY A 116 -26.79 33.55 -10.81
CA GLY A 116 -25.94 34.64 -10.32
C GLY A 116 -25.17 34.25 -9.05
N SER A 117 -25.85 33.66 -8.06
CA SER A 117 -25.22 33.18 -6.83
C SER A 117 -24.29 32.00 -7.09
N LEU A 118 -24.62 31.12 -8.05
CA LEU A 118 -23.72 30.05 -8.48
C LEU A 118 -22.44 30.61 -9.11
N SER A 119 -22.53 31.69 -9.89
CA SER A 119 -21.36 32.39 -10.45
C SER A 119 -20.47 32.97 -9.33
N GLU A 120 -21.05 33.66 -8.35
CA GLU A 120 -20.31 34.19 -7.19
C GLU A 120 -19.66 33.07 -6.38
N MET A 121 -20.38 31.97 -6.13
CA MET A 121 -19.89 30.79 -5.41
C MET A 121 -18.72 30.12 -6.15
N ALA A 122 -18.81 29.95 -7.47
CA ALA A 122 -17.74 29.37 -8.28
C ALA A 122 -16.49 30.26 -8.29
N LEU A 123 -16.65 31.59 -8.33
CA LEU A 123 -15.53 32.54 -8.24
C LEU A 123 -14.89 32.51 -6.84
N ALA A 124 -15.68 32.49 -5.78
CA ALA A 124 -15.18 32.32 -4.41
C ALA A 124 -14.44 30.98 -4.24
N TRP A 125 -14.89 29.92 -4.92
CA TRP A 125 -14.21 28.64 -4.94
C TRP A 125 -12.82 28.75 -5.57
N GLN A 126 -12.72 29.35 -6.75
CA GLN A 126 -11.45 29.54 -7.44
C GLN A 126 -10.49 30.44 -6.65
N LEU A 127 -11.01 31.45 -5.96
CA LEU A 127 -10.24 32.37 -5.12
C LEU A 127 -9.85 31.78 -3.76
N GLY A 128 -10.18 30.51 -3.49
CA GLY A 128 -9.79 29.84 -2.25
C GLY A 128 -10.52 30.37 -1.02
N LYS A 129 -11.74 30.91 -1.16
CA LYS A 129 -12.55 31.41 -0.03
C LYS A 129 -13.32 30.28 0.65
N LEU A 130 -13.56 30.41 1.95
CA LEU A 130 -14.48 29.54 2.69
C LEU A 130 -15.90 29.77 2.17
N ILE A 131 -16.65 28.69 1.90
CA ILE A 131 -18.04 28.77 1.42
C ILE A 131 -18.96 27.96 2.34
N ILE A 132 -20.05 28.58 2.76
CA ILE A 132 -21.07 27.99 3.64
C ILE A 132 -22.44 28.13 2.97
N ALA A 133 -23.12 27.02 2.74
CA ALA A 133 -24.53 26.99 2.37
C ALA A 133 -25.38 27.05 3.65
N LEU A 134 -26.18 28.09 3.78
CA LEU A 134 -27.18 28.23 4.83
C LEU A 134 -28.55 27.90 4.24
N SER A 135 -29.13 26.78 4.68
CA SER A 135 -30.37 26.13 4.18
C SER A 135 -30.24 25.22 2.96
N ASP A 136 -31.30 24.45 2.75
CA ASP A 136 -31.42 23.43 1.70
C ASP A 136 -32.03 23.95 0.39
N TYR A 137 -32.25 25.25 0.28
CA TYR A 137 -32.88 25.86 -0.88
C TYR A 137 -31.87 26.21 -1.98
N GLY A 138 -32.36 26.24 -3.23
CA GLY A 138 -31.62 26.72 -4.40
C GLY A 138 -30.27 26.04 -4.62
N TYR A 139 -29.35 26.72 -5.30
CA TYR A 139 -28.00 26.19 -5.52
C TYR A 139 -27.19 26.05 -4.23
N GLY A 140 -27.44 26.85 -3.20
CA GLY A 140 -26.83 26.63 -1.88
C GLY A 140 -27.11 25.22 -1.35
N GLY A 141 -28.37 24.80 -1.37
CA GLY A 141 -28.78 23.47 -0.94
C GLY A 141 -28.29 22.34 -1.86
N GLU A 142 -28.31 22.56 -3.18
CA GLU A 142 -27.85 21.55 -4.15
C GLU A 142 -26.36 21.20 -3.99
N PHE A 143 -25.53 22.22 -3.72
CA PHE A 143 -24.09 22.07 -3.60
C PHE A 143 -23.59 21.86 -2.16
N LYS A 144 -24.49 21.80 -1.17
CA LYS A 144 -24.12 21.58 0.23
C LYS A 144 -23.32 20.28 0.40
N ASN A 145 -22.27 20.33 1.21
CA ASN A 145 -21.33 19.23 1.44
C ASN A 145 -20.60 18.70 0.20
N ARG A 146 -20.67 19.36 -0.96
CA ARG A 146 -19.97 18.96 -2.18
C ARG A 146 -18.66 19.72 -2.37
N THR A 147 -17.75 19.08 -3.09
CA THR A 147 -16.55 19.72 -3.66
C THR A 147 -16.88 20.11 -5.10
N LEU A 148 -16.55 21.34 -5.53
CA LEU A 148 -16.88 21.79 -6.90
C LEU A 148 -15.94 21.23 -7.96
N ASP A 149 -14.66 20.99 -7.63
CA ASP A 149 -13.68 20.35 -8.53
C ASP A 149 -12.51 19.71 -7.76
N SER A 150 -11.60 19.05 -8.48
CA SER A 150 -10.44 18.35 -7.89
C SER A 150 -9.30 19.27 -7.42
N ARG A 151 -9.40 20.59 -7.64
CA ARG A 151 -8.32 21.55 -7.33
C ARG A 151 -8.29 21.91 -5.84
N ARG A 152 -9.41 21.72 -5.15
CA ARG A 152 -9.60 21.97 -3.73
C ARG A 152 -10.00 20.68 -3.02
N LYS A 153 -9.45 20.45 -1.82
CA LYS A 153 -9.74 19.25 -1.02
C LYS A 153 -10.87 19.45 -0.01
N ASP A 154 -11.29 20.69 0.18
CA ASP A 154 -12.39 21.04 1.06
C ASP A 154 -13.74 20.93 0.34
N LYS A 155 -14.79 21.42 0.99
CA LYS A 155 -16.18 21.31 0.52
C LYS A 155 -16.94 22.59 0.87
N ILE A 156 -18.08 22.78 0.22
CA ILE A 156 -19.06 23.78 0.65
C ILE A 156 -19.68 23.27 1.94
N TYR A 157 -19.43 23.96 3.05
CA TYR A 157 -19.97 23.58 4.36
C TYR A 157 -21.46 23.85 4.41
N PHE A 158 -22.17 23.12 5.25
CA PHE A 158 -23.61 23.25 5.40
C PHE A 158 -23.97 23.69 6.81
N ALA A 159 -24.93 24.62 6.92
CA ALA A 159 -25.50 25.11 8.16
C ALA A 159 -27.02 25.21 8.06
N ASN A 160 -27.73 24.86 9.12
CA ASN A 160 -29.19 24.96 9.19
C ASN A 160 -29.67 26.31 9.73
N ASN A 161 -28.82 27.03 10.46
CA ASN A 161 -29.18 28.29 11.12
C ASN A 161 -27.94 29.20 11.28
N ALA A 162 -28.18 30.45 11.69
CA ALA A 162 -27.12 31.45 11.85
C ALA A 162 -26.04 31.06 12.88
N ASN A 163 -26.38 30.32 13.94
CA ASN A 163 -25.40 29.93 14.97
C ASN A 163 -24.39 28.91 14.42
N GLU A 164 -24.87 27.90 13.68
CA GLU A 164 -24.01 26.94 12.99
C GLU A 164 -23.06 27.62 11.99
N VAL A 165 -23.53 28.67 11.29
CA VAL A 165 -22.68 29.48 10.43
C VAL A 165 -21.53 30.11 11.22
N ILE A 166 -21.81 30.71 12.39
CA ILE A 166 -20.77 31.31 13.23
C ILE A 166 -19.77 30.26 13.74
N GLU A 167 -20.25 29.08 14.13
CA GLU A 167 -19.37 27.98 14.56
C GLU A 167 -18.42 27.56 13.45
N ILE A 168 -18.94 27.34 12.23
CA ILE A 168 -18.14 27.01 11.06
C ILE A 168 -17.15 28.14 10.74
N LEU A 169 -17.58 29.41 10.80
CA LEU A 169 -16.67 30.54 10.60
C LEU A 169 -15.53 30.53 11.62
N ARG A 170 -15.81 30.36 12.91
CA ARG A 170 -14.78 30.31 13.96
C ARG A 170 -13.81 29.16 13.76
N GLU A 171 -14.32 27.97 13.42
CA GLU A 171 -13.51 26.77 13.27
C GLU A 171 -12.68 26.79 11.97
N LYS A 172 -13.30 27.18 10.86
CA LYS A 172 -12.73 26.96 9.51
C LYS A 172 -12.05 28.20 8.93
N LEU A 173 -12.55 29.42 9.18
CA LEU A 173 -12.02 30.64 8.56
C LEU A 173 -10.50 30.82 8.74
N PRO A 174 -9.87 30.47 9.89
CA PRO A 174 -8.42 30.55 10.03
C PRO A 174 -7.62 29.72 9.02
N LEU A 175 -8.23 28.69 8.42
CA LEU A 175 -7.60 27.82 7.43
C LEU A 175 -7.56 28.44 6.01
N TYR A 176 -8.30 29.53 5.77
CA TYR A 176 -8.47 30.17 4.45
C TYR A 176 -7.72 31.50 4.32
N GLN A 177 -6.62 31.68 5.07
CA GLN A 177 -5.86 32.94 5.12
C GLN A 177 -4.89 33.15 3.93
N LYS A 178 -4.77 32.20 3.00
CA LYS A 178 -3.83 32.32 1.88
C LYS A 178 -4.38 33.22 0.78
N THR A 179 -3.57 34.18 0.34
CA THR A 179 -3.88 35.04 -0.80
C THR A 179 -3.77 34.24 -2.10
N PHE A 180 -4.77 34.37 -2.99
CA PHE A 180 -4.76 33.73 -4.30
C PHE A 180 -3.59 34.26 -5.16
N ALA A 181 -2.67 33.37 -5.56
CA ALA A 181 -1.45 33.71 -6.31
C ALA A 181 -1.53 33.38 -7.81
N GLY A 182 -2.75 33.20 -8.36
CA GLY A 182 -2.99 32.79 -9.75
C GLY A 182 -3.21 31.29 -9.92
N ILE A 183 -3.78 30.89 -11.06
CA ILE A 183 -3.97 29.49 -11.44
C ILE A 183 -2.60 28.91 -11.81
N LYS A 184 -2.01 28.08 -10.95
CA LYS A 184 -0.81 27.33 -11.30
C LYS A 184 -1.12 26.41 -12.48
N LYS A 185 -0.42 26.59 -13.60
CA LYS A 185 -0.51 25.71 -14.76
C LYS A 185 0.03 24.33 -14.38
N ASP A 186 -0.74 23.29 -14.67
CA ASP A 186 -0.27 21.91 -14.50
C ASP A 186 0.91 21.63 -15.43
N MET A 187 1.93 20.96 -14.89
CA MET A 187 3.09 20.49 -15.66
C MET A 187 2.62 19.60 -16.83
N THR A 188 3.18 19.82 -18.01
CA THR A 188 2.90 19.03 -19.20
C THR A 188 3.76 17.77 -19.26
N LYS A 189 3.34 16.80 -20.09
CA LYS A 189 4.12 15.58 -20.37
C LYS A 189 5.52 15.91 -20.91
N GLN A 190 5.65 16.91 -21.77
CA GLN A 190 6.95 17.28 -22.35
C GLN A 190 7.87 17.91 -21.30
N GLU A 191 7.37 18.85 -20.50
CA GLU A 191 8.13 19.43 -19.38
C GLU A 191 8.60 18.36 -18.39
N ALA A 192 7.74 17.39 -18.06
CA ALA A 192 8.10 16.26 -17.21
C ALA A 192 9.23 15.41 -17.81
N LYS A 193 9.18 15.15 -19.12
CA LYS A 193 10.24 14.41 -19.85
C LYS A 193 11.56 15.16 -19.79
N ASP A 194 11.55 16.46 -20.05
CA ASP A 194 12.75 17.30 -20.08
C ASP A 194 13.39 17.38 -18.68
N ILE A 195 12.58 17.48 -17.63
CA ILE A 195 13.05 17.45 -16.23
C ILE A 195 13.76 16.12 -15.93
N ILE A 196 13.19 14.98 -16.32
CA ILE A 196 13.82 13.67 -16.06
C ILE A 196 15.15 13.57 -16.82
N LYS A 197 15.18 13.95 -18.11
CA LYS A 197 16.42 13.91 -18.90
C LYS A 197 17.53 14.76 -18.28
N ALA A 198 17.20 15.97 -17.85
CA ALA A 198 18.16 16.92 -17.29
C ALA A 198 18.73 16.51 -15.92
N HIS A 199 17.96 15.80 -15.09
CA HIS A 199 18.37 15.48 -13.71
C HIS A 199 18.85 14.03 -13.53
N CYS A 200 18.62 13.17 -14.52
CA CYS A 200 19.09 11.79 -14.52
C CYS A 200 20.18 11.54 -15.58
N ASP A 201 20.73 12.60 -16.19
CA ASP A 201 21.77 12.56 -17.23
C ASP A 201 21.44 11.58 -18.39
N ILE A 202 20.18 11.63 -18.86
CA ILE A 202 19.68 10.72 -19.90
C ILE A 202 19.73 11.40 -21.26
N GLU A 203 20.61 10.93 -22.13
CA GLU A 203 20.72 11.43 -23.51
C GLU A 203 19.69 10.80 -24.46
N VAL A 204 19.33 9.55 -24.20
CA VAL A 204 18.40 8.78 -25.05
C VAL A 204 16.95 9.26 -24.94
N GLU A 205 16.13 8.83 -25.89
CA GLU A 205 14.72 9.20 -25.95
C GLU A 205 13.89 8.40 -24.92
N LEU A 206 13.05 9.11 -24.17
CA LEU A 206 12.17 8.50 -23.17
C LEU A 206 10.79 8.22 -23.75
N ASP A 207 10.36 6.96 -23.60
CA ASP A 207 9.00 6.51 -23.86
C ASP A 207 8.10 6.79 -22.65
N PHE A 208 6.87 7.22 -22.93
CA PHE A 208 5.90 7.49 -21.87
C PHE A 208 5.09 6.24 -21.54
N LEU A 209 5.07 5.86 -20.26
CA LEU A 209 4.34 4.70 -19.77
C LEU A 209 2.98 5.07 -19.15
N GLY A 210 2.86 6.24 -18.54
CA GLY A 210 1.59 6.67 -17.96
C GLY A 210 1.69 7.91 -17.07
N GLN A 211 0.52 8.41 -16.66
CA GLN A 211 0.40 9.53 -15.73
C GLN A 211 -0.70 9.22 -14.71
N GLY A 212 -0.45 9.58 -13.46
CA GLY A 212 -1.42 9.51 -12.36
C GLY A 212 -1.64 10.88 -11.69
N SER A 213 -2.39 10.88 -10.59
CA SER A 213 -2.53 12.05 -9.72
C SER A 213 -1.18 12.47 -9.12
N GLU A 214 -0.29 11.52 -8.88
CA GLU A 214 1.01 11.76 -8.23
C GLU A 214 2.12 12.23 -9.17
N GLY A 215 2.10 11.83 -10.45
CA GLY A 215 3.30 11.94 -11.28
C GLY A 215 3.18 11.42 -12.70
N PHE A 216 4.30 11.47 -13.41
CA PHE A 216 4.49 10.97 -14.78
C PHE A 216 5.53 9.85 -14.77
N VAL A 217 5.30 8.83 -15.59
CA VAL A 217 6.16 7.64 -15.68
C VAL A 217 6.70 7.49 -17.09
N PHE A 218 8.02 7.33 -17.20
CA PHE A 218 8.77 7.18 -18.44
C PHE A 218 9.74 6.00 -18.38
N THR A 219 10.25 5.56 -19.53
CA THR A 219 11.31 4.54 -19.60
C THR A 219 12.25 4.79 -20.79
N ASP A 220 13.51 4.38 -20.62
CA ASP A 220 14.53 4.27 -21.68
C ASP A 220 14.75 2.80 -22.12
N LYS A 221 13.83 1.88 -21.73
CA LYS A 221 13.93 0.42 -21.86
C LYS A 221 14.99 -0.27 -21.00
N LYS A 222 15.75 0.46 -20.18
CA LYS A 222 16.68 -0.08 -19.18
C LYS A 222 16.21 0.19 -17.76
N LYS A 223 15.71 1.39 -17.51
CA LYS A 223 15.09 1.84 -16.27
C LYS A 223 13.72 2.46 -16.53
N ILE A 224 12.91 2.48 -15.48
CA ILE A 224 11.68 3.24 -15.38
C ILE A 224 11.94 4.43 -14.47
N TYR A 225 11.40 5.60 -14.83
CA TYR A 225 11.53 6.85 -14.10
C TYR A 225 10.14 7.39 -13.78
N LYS A 226 9.85 7.69 -12.51
CA LYS A 226 8.62 8.38 -12.09
C LYS A 226 8.98 9.74 -11.51
N LEU A 227 8.58 10.80 -12.20
CA LEU A 227 8.64 12.18 -11.71
C LEU A 227 7.36 12.50 -10.95
N PHE A 228 7.49 12.91 -9.71
CA PHE A 228 6.36 13.37 -8.91
C PHE A 228 6.00 14.82 -9.24
N LYS A 229 4.70 15.11 -9.35
CA LYS A 229 4.19 16.47 -9.53
C LYS A 229 4.55 17.32 -8.32
N HIS A 230 4.81 18.60 -8.56
CA HIS A 230 5.13 19.54 -7.50
C HIS A 230 4.01 19.59 -6.44
N SER A 231 4.41 19.54 -5.18
CA SER A 231 3.51 19.56 -4.02
C SER A 231 4.22 20.22 -2.85
N LEU A 232 3.48 20.97 -2.02
CA LEU A 232 3.99 21.55 -0.77
C LEU A 232 4.50 20.47 0.21
N TYR A 233 4.17 19.21 -0.03
CA TYR A 233 4.56 18.08 0.81
C TYR A 233 5.64 17.20 0.17
N ILE A 234 6.22 17.57 -0.98
CA ILE A 234 7.11 16.67 -1.71
C ILE A 234 8.33 16.21 -0.88
N SER A 235 8.86 17.10 -0.03
CA SER A 235 9.94 16.77 0.92
C SER A 235 9.55 15.67 1.91
N ARG A 236 8.28 15.64 2.36
CA ARG A 236 7.77 14.56 3.22
C ARG A 236 7.78 13.22 2.49
N LEU A 237 7.41 13.19 1.21
CA LEU A 237 7.46 11.95 0.43
C LEU A 237 8.92 11.48 0.24
N TYR A 238 9.84 12.41 -0.01
CA TYR A 238 11.27 12.09 -0.06
C TYR A 238 11.75 11.43 1.24
N PHE A 239 11.49 12.02 2.40
CA PHE A 239 11.90 11.45 3.69
C PHE A 239 11.19 10.13 4.05
N GLN A 240 10.05 9.84 3.43
CA GLN A 240 9.38 8.54 3.55
C GLN A 240 10.05 7.48 2.66
N LEU A 241 10.32 7.81 1.40
CA LEU A 241 10.80 6.85 0.41
C LEU A 241 12.31 6.60 0.52
N GLU A 242 13.13 7.57 0.89
CA GLU A 242 14.60 7.46 0.89
C GLU A 242 15.15 6.42 1.88
N PRO A 243 14.62 6.30 3.10
CA PRO A 243 15.00 5.19 3.98
C PRO A 243 14.57 3.83 3.42
N LEU A 244 13.41 3.77 2.76
CA LEU A 244 12.89 2.55 2.14
C LEU A 244 13.74 2.13 0.94
N SER A 245 14.14 3.06 0.07
CA SER A 245 14.98 2.79 -1.09
C SER A 245 16.29 2.11 -0.68
N LYS A 246 16.97 2.67 0.33
CA LYS A 246 18.20 2.12 0.93
C LYS A 246 17.96 0.75 1.57
N GLN A 247 16.83 0.57 2.26
CA GLN A 247 16.47 -0.71 2.84
C GLN A 247 16.28 -1.79 1.77
N LEU A 248 15.58 -1.48 0.68
CA LEU A 248 15.20 -2.44 -0.34
C LEU A 248 16.36 -2.90 -1.22
N LYS A 249 17.44 -2.11 -1.36
CA LYS A 249 18.66 -2.52 -2.09
C LYS A 249 19.27 -3.84 -1.60
N ASN A 250 19.04 -4.19 -0.34
CA ASN A 250 19.55 -5.42 0.28
C ASN A 250 18.46 -6.50 0.44
N THR A 251 17.39 -6.44 -0.36
CA THR A 251 16.26 -7.39 -0.33
C THR A 251 16.02 -7.99 -1.73
N ARG A 252 15.31 -9.13 -1.84
CA ARG A 252 14.78 -9.64 -3.14
C ARG A 252 13.38 -9.10 -3.39
N PHE A 253 13.06 -7.96 -2.81
CA PHE A 253 11.87 -7.25 -3.25
C PHE A 253 12.04 -6.99 -4.75
N SER A 254 11.03 -7.35 -5.54
CA SER A 254 11.13 -7.40 -7.00
C SER A 254 11.38 -6.04 -7.66
N LEU A 255 11.28 -4.96 -6.88
CA LEU A 255 11.27 -3.57 -7.34
C LEU A 255 12.08 -2.66 -6.40
N PRO A 256 13.38 -2.90 -6.19
CA PRO A 256 14.21 -1.92 -5.51
C PRO A 256 14.29 -0.67 -6.40
N PHE A 257 14.24 0.51 -5.77
CA PHE A 257 14.26 1.78 -6.49
C PHE A 257 15.31 2.72 -5.90
N GLU A 258 15.72 3.68 -6.70
CA GLU A 258 16.64 4.76 -6.35
C GLU A 258 15.88 6.08 -6.35
N ILE A 259 16.40 7.06 -5.62
CA ILE A 259 15.77 8.37 -5.48
C ILE A 259 16.74 9.46 -5.89
N TYR A 260 16.21 10.41 -6.66
CA TYR A 260 16.81 11.71 -6.88
C TYR A 260 15.91 12.78 -6.23
N TYR A 261 16.49 13.63 -5.39
CA TYR A 261 15.79 14.77 -4.80
C TYR A 261 16.67 16.02 -4.78
N ASN A 262 16.24 17.06 -5.47
CA ASN A 262 16.91 18.37 -5.50
C ASN A 262 15.91 19.46 -5.91
N ASN A 263 15.97 20.66 -5.30
CA ASN A 263 15.09 21.79 -5.64
C ASN A 263 13.60 21.42 -5.78
N ASP A 264 13.08 20.62 -4.84
CA ASP A 264 11.70 20.11 -4.84
C ASP A 264 11.29 19.22 -6.04
N ILE A 265 12.26 18.76 -6.82
CA ILE A 265 12.11 17.74 -7.85
C ILE A 265 12.40 16.39 -7.21
N LEU A 266 11.41 15.50 -7.19
CA LEU A 266 11.53 14.14 -6.71
C LEU A 266 11.32 13.17 -7.87
N ILE A 267 12.33 12.34 -8.15
CA ILE A 267 12.28 11.28 -9.15
C ILE A 267 12.63 9.97 -8.45
N ILE A 268 11.87 8.92 -8.74
CA ILE A 268 12.29 7.55 -8.43
C ILE A 268 12.65 6.82 -9.72
N SER A 269 13.61 5.91 -9.64
CA SER A 269 13.97 5.04 -10.76
C SER A 269 14.20 3.60 -10.34
N TYR A 270 13.81 2.64 -11.17
CA TYR A 270 14.03 1.20 -10.94
C TYR A 270 14.25 0.49 -12.27
N GLU A 271 14.76 -0.74 -12.25
CA GLU A 271 15.04 -1.50 -13.47
C GLU A 271 13.78 -1.74 -14.30
N TYR A 272 13.94 -1.70 -15.62
CA TYR A 272 12.87 -2.01 -16.56
C TYR A 272 12.70 -3.52 -16.69
N PHE A 273 11.45 -3.98 -16.69
CA PHE A 273 11.08 -5.35 -17.00
C PHE A 273 9.71 -5.36 -17.69
N GLU A 274 9.50 -6.37 -18.52
CA GLU A 274 8.30 -6.47 -19.33
C GLU A 274 7.09 -6.89 -18.48
N THR A 275 6.06 -6.05 -18.50
CA THR A 275 4.83 -6.27 -17.73
C THR A 275 3.59 -6.36 -18.63
N LYS A 276 2.59 -7.09 -18.16
CA LYS A 276 1.23 -7.09 -18.72
C LYS A 276 0.24 -6.51 -17.72
N PRO A 277 -0.86 -5.91 -18.19
CA PRO A 277 -1.97 -5.52 -17.32
C PRO A 277 -2.44 -6.69 -16.46
N PHE A 278 -2.91 -6.39 -15.26
CA PHE A 278 -3.46 -7.37 -14.34
C PHE A 278 -4.52 -8.26 -15.01
N LYS A 279 -4.41 -9.57 -14.75
CA LYS A 279 -5.39 -10.61 -15.12
C LYS A 279 -5.60 -11.53 -13.93
N PRO A 280 -6.67 -12.34 -13.91
CA PRO A 280 -6.88 -13.34 -12.87
C PRO A 280 -5.65 -14.23 -12.68
N MET A 281 -5.18 -14.33 -11.44
CA MET A 281 -3.99 -15.08 -11.03
C MET A 281 -4.36 -16.11 -9.96
N PRO A 282 -3.60 -17.23 -9.87
CA PRO A 282 -3.83 -18.22 -8.85
C PRO A 282 -3.58 -17.64 -7.45
N TYR A 283 -4.27 -18.20 -6.47
CA TYR A 283 -4.13 -17.88 -5.06
C TYR A 283 -2.67 -17.79 -4.56
N THR A 284 -1.79 -18.64 -5.10
CA THR A 284 -0.36 -18.65 -4.73
C THR A 284 0.36 -17.37 -5.13
N ALA A 285 0.00 -16.73 -6.23
CA ALA A 285 0.63 -15.49 -6.68
C ALA A 285 0.41 -14.34 -5.69
N TYR A 286 -0.77 -14.26 -5.07
CA TYR A 286 -1.07 -13.27 -4.03
C TYR A 286 -0.30 -13.54 -2.74
N ILE A 287 -0.15 -14.80 -2.35
CA ILE A 287 0.65 -15.18 -1.18
C ILE A 287 2.13 -14.85 -1.41
N GLU A 288 2.65 -15.09 -2.62
CA GLU A 288 4.02 -14.71 -2.98
C GLU A 288 4.22 -13.20 -2.90
N LEU A 289 3.35 -12.41 -3.55
CA LEU A 289 3.38 -10.94 -3.48
C LEU A 289 3.37 -10.43 -2.04
N LEU A 290 2.41 -10.86 -1.22
CA LEU A 290 2.29 -10.39 0.16
C LEU A 290 3.45 -10.84 1.03
N SER A 291 4.03 -12.01 0.76
CA SER A 291 5.23 -12.47 1.47
C SER A 291 6.44 -11.61 1.10
N ASP A 292 6.60 -11.21 -0.15
CA ASP A 292 7.68 -10.30 -0.56
C ASP A 292 7.59 -8.96 0.19
N PHE A 293 6.39 -8.39 0.34
CA PHE A 293 6.18 -7.18 1.16
C PHE A 293 6.43 -7.41 2.66
N TYR A 294 5.95 -8.53 3.21
CA TYR A 294 6.18 -8.90 4.61
C TYR A 294 7.67 -8.92 4.95
N TYR A 295 8.44 -9.62 4.11
CA TYR A 295 9.87 -9.79 4.32
C TYR A 295 10.68 -8.55 3.98
N ALA A 296 10.25 -7.76 3.00
CA ALA A 296 10.86 -6.48 2.67
C ALA A 296 10.56 -5.40 3.73
N GLY A 297 9.65 -5.65 4.67
CA GLY A 297 9.35 -4.73 5.76
C GLY A 297 8.64 -3.46 5.28
N ILE A 298 7.76 -3.59 4.29
CA ILE A 298 7.03 -2.50 3.64
C ILE A 298 5.56 -2.87 3.44
N VAL A 299 4.72 -1.85 3.21
CA VAL A 299 3.29 -1.99 2.92
C VAL A 299 2.91 -1.05 1.78
N CYS A 300 2.04 -1.53 0.89
CA CYS A 300 1.31 -0.67 -0.06
C CYS A 300 -0.13 -0.51 0.44
N CYS A 301 -0.46 0.68 0.94
CA CYS A 301 -1.77 1.00 1.49
C CYS A 301 -2.86 1.06 0.40
N ASP A 302 -2.48 1.35 -0.86
CA ASP A 302 -3.41 1.40 -1.99
C ASP A 302 -3.35 0.14 -2.86
N MET A 303 -3.63 -1.01 -2.23
CA MET A 303 -3.75 -2.30 -2.91
C MET A 303 -5.05 -2.37 -3.71
N GLN A 304 -4.97 -2.31 -5.03
CA GLN A 304 -6.11 -2.36 -5.97
C GLN A 304 -5.68 -2.87 -7.35
N PRO A 305 -6.59 -3.44 -8.17
CA PRO A 305 -6.23 -4.09 -9.44
C PRO A 305 -5.45 -3.21 -10.41
N LYS A 306 -5.78 -1.91 -10.52
CA LYS A 306 -5.07 -0.99 -11.43
C LYS A 306 -3.60 -0.74 -11.05
N ASN A 307 -3.23 -1.04 -9.81
CA ASN A 307 -1.86 -0.90 -9.29
C ASN A 307 -1.10 -2.24 -9.36
N LEU A 308 -1.75 -3.32 -9.82
CA LEU A 308 -1.15 -4.63 -10.02
C LEU A 308 -0.77 -4.82 -11.49
N LEU A 309 0.39 -5.43 -11.72
CA LEU A 309 0.85 -5.89 -13.03
C LEU A 309 1.34 -7.33 -12.94
N ILE A 310 1.51 -7.97 -14.09
CA ILE A 310 2.13 -9.30 -14.20
C ILE A 310 3.51 -9.12 -14.84
N ASP A 311 4.57 -9.47 -14.11
CA ASP A 311 5.91 -9.67 -14.66
C ASP A 311 5.90 -10.89 -15.58
N THR A 312 6.15 -10.66 -16.87
CA THR A 312 6.04 -11.68 -17.91
C THR A 312 7.20 -12.67 -17.90
N GLN A 313 8.35 -12.30 -17.34
CA GLN A 313 9.53 -13.17 -17.31
C GLN A 313 9.39 -14.23 -16.22
N ASN A 314 8.81 -13.85 -15.07
CA ASN A 314 8.68 -14.73 -13.91
C ASN A 314 7.25 -15.20 -13.62
N ASP A 315 6.26 -14.74 -14.39
CA ASP A 315 4.82 -15.02 -14.22
C ASP A 315 4.32 -14.69 -12.80
N ARG A 316 4.64 -13.46 -12.35
CA ARG A 316 4.42 -13.02 -10.96
C ARG A 316 3.66 -11.70 -10.88
N LEU A 317 2.88 -11.55 -9.82
CA LEU A 317 2.23 -10.28 -9.50
C LEU A 317 3.27 -9.29 -8.94
N VAL A 318 3.20 -8.04 -9.41
CA VAL A 318 4.02 -6.92 -8.92
C VAL A 318 3.15 -5.67 -8.76
N ILE A 319 3.61 -4.69 -7.97
CA ILE A 319 2.94 -3.39 -7.82
C ILE A 319 3.67 -2.33 -8.64
N CYS A 320 2.94 -1.52 -9.42
CA CYS A 320 3.54 -0.44 -10.21
C CYS A 320 3.50 0.94 -9.52
N ASP A 321 2.76 1.07 -8.41
CA ASP A 321 2.55 2.34 -7.73
C ASP A 321 3.42 2.49 -6.48
N ILE A 322 4.63 3.04 -6.69
CA ILE A 322 5.52 3.48 -5.62
C ILE A 322 5.29 4.97 -5.42
N GLY A 323 4.82 5.37 -4.23
CA GLY A 323 4.34 6.73 -3.99
C GLY A 323 3.89 6.95 -2.55
N TRP A 324 2.88 7.79 -2.35
CA TRP A 324 2.42 8.18 -1.01
C TRP A 324 1.94 7.01 -0.16
N ASP A 325 1.32 6.02 -0.79
CA ASP A 325 0.78 4.82 -0.14
C ASP A 325 1.84 3.73 0.13
N PHE A 326 3.10 3.97 -0.23
CA PHE A 326 4.19 3.03 -0.01
C PHE A 326 4.95 3.38 1.27
N VAL A 327 4.74 2.60 2.34
CA VAL A 327 5.16 2.92 3.70
C VAL A 327 5.93 1.77 4.36
N SER A 328 6.61 2.06 5.47
CA SER A 328 7.22 1.03 6.32
C SER A 328 6.18 0.09 6.92
N TYR A 329 6.60 -1.14 7.20
CA TYR A 329 5.73 -2.15 7.80
C TYR A 329 5.13 -1.71 9.13
N SER A 330 3.82 -1.90 9.25
CA SER A 330 3.10 -1.99 10.52
C SER A 330 2.11 -3.15 10.44
N ASP A 331 1.87 -3.85 11.55
CA ASP A 331 0.93 -4.99 11.57
C ASP A 331 -0.49 -4.54 11.12
N THR A 332 -0.92 -3.34 11.53
CA THR A 332 -2.21 -2.77 11.14
C THR A 332 -2.32 -2.54 9.63
N PHE A 333 -1.36 -1.84 9.01
CA PHE A 333 -1.41 -1.56 7.58
C PHE A 333 -1.18 -2.83 6.76
N PHE A 334 -0.31 -3.72 7.20
CA PHE A 334 -0.05 -4.98 6.50
C PHE A 334 -1.29 -5.88 6.49
N ARG A 335 -2.02 -5.99 7.61
CA ARG A 335 -3.30 -6.70 7.65
C ARG A 335 -4.34 -6.09 6.71
N SER A 336 -4.41 -4.76 6.66
CA SER A 336 -5.29 -4.05 5.71
C SER A 336 -4.97 -4.40 4.26
N MET A 337 -3.69 -4.31 3.89
CA MET A 337 -3.20 -4.71 2.58
C MET A 337 -3.54 -6.17 2.25
N CYS A 338 -3.38 -7.09 3.20
CA CYS A 338 -3.71 -8.51 3.04
C CYS A 338 -5.22 -8.74 2.82
N ARG A 339 -6.09 -8.06 3.57
CA ARG A 339 -7.55 -8.13 3.37
C ARG A 339 -7.94 -7.66 1.98
N ARG A 340 -7.39 -6.53 1.53
CA ARG A 340 -7.63 -6.00 0.17
C ARG A 340 -7.16 -6.96 -0.91
N ALA A 341 -5.95 -7.52 -0.77
CA ALA A 341 -5.43 -8.51 -1.71
C ALA A 341 -6.31 -9.78 -1.77
N PHE A 342 -6.81 -10.26 -0.62
CA PHE A 342 -7.75 -11.39 -0.58
C PHE A 342 -9.08 -11.06 -1.27
N ALA A 343 -9.63 -9.87 -1.04
CA ALA A 343 -10.84 -9.41 -1.72
C ALA A 343 -10.63 -9.30 -3.23
N ILE A 344 -9.49 -8.79 -3.69
CA ILE A 344 -9.13 -8.75 -5.12
C ILE A 344 -9.07 -10.17 -5.69
N TYR A 345 -8.43 -11.12 -5.00
CA TYR A 345 -8.38 -12.52 -5.41
C TYR A 345 -9.80 -13.13 -5.57
N LYS A 346 -10.74 -12.77 -4.70
CA LYS A 346 -12.13 -13.24 -4.79
C LYS A 346 -12.91 -12.54 -5.91
N LEU A 347 -12.65 -11.25 -6.15
CA LEU A 347 -13.32 -10.44 -7.17
C LEU A 347 -12.72 -10.53 -8.57
N GLN A 348 -11.52 -11.10 -8.75
CA GLN A 348 -10.75 -10.98 -9.99
C GLN A 348 -11.49 -11.43 -11.25
N ASN A 349 -12.40 -12.41 -11.15
CA ASN A 349 -13.23 -12.89 -12.27
C ASN A 349 -14.51 -12.06 -12.50
N HIS A 350 -14.79 -11.09 -11.63
CA HIS A 350 -15.97 -10.24 -11.65
C HIS A 350 -15.63 -8.76 -11.89
N LEU A 351 -14.35 -8.40 -12.04
CA LEU A 351 -13.91 -7.00 -12.14
C LEU A 351 -14.59 -6.22 -13.27
N CYS A 352 -14.90 -6.87 -14.39
CA CYS A 352 -15.60 -6.23 -15.51
C CYS A 352 -17.08 -5.90 -15.22
N LYS A 353 -17.65 -6.44 -14.14
CA LYS A 353 -19.04 -6.22 -13.72
C LYS A 353 -19.15 -5.20 -12.58
N LEU A 354 -18.03 -4.63 -12.14
CA LEU A 354 -17.99 -3.69 -11.01
C LEU A 354 -17.86 -2.26 -11.53
N ASP A 355 -18.81 -1.41 -11.17
CA ASP A 355 -18.73 0.03 -11.44
C ASP A 355 -17.67 0.69 -10.55
N ASN A 356 -17.58 0.26 -9.29
CA ASN A 356 -16.66 0.82 -8.31
C ASN A 356 -16.13 -0.23 -7.32
N ILE A 357 -14.93 -0.75 -7.55
CA ILE A 357 -14.30 -1.73 -6.64
C ILE A 357 -14.04 -1.16 -5.23
N LYS A 358 -13.96 0.17 -5.06
CA LYS A 358 -13.68 0.78 -3.74
C LYS A 358 -14.76 0.49 -2.72
N GLU A 359 -16.00 0.22 -3.15
CA GLU A 359 -17.09 -0.18 -2.25
C GLU A 359 -16.77 -1.48 -1.50
N PHE A 360 -16.01 -2.39 -2.13
CA PHE A 360 -15.58 -3.64 -1.53
C PHE A 360 -14.27 -3.51 -0.76
N LEU A 361 -13.35 -2.64 -1.21
CA LEU A 361 -12.01 -2.53 -0.62
C LEU A 361 -11.93 -1.56 0.56
N SER A 362 -12.71 -0.47 0.56
CA SER A 362 -12.61 0.58 1.59
C SER A 362 -13.01 0.11 2.99
N PRO A 363 -14.09 -0.69 3.17
CA PRO A 363 -14.45 -1.23 4.49
C PRO A 363 -13.34 -2.11 5.10
N LEU A 364 -12.60 -2.82 4.23
CA LEU A 364 -11.49 -3.70 4.62
C LEU A 364 -10.24 -2.95 5.06
N ASN A 365 -10.22 -1.62 5.02
CA ASN A 365 -9.08 -0.86 5.56
C ASN A 365 -8.97 -1.06 7.09
N THR A 366 -10.10 -1.07 7.80
CA THR A 366 -10.11 -1.08 9.27
C THR A 366 -10.68 -2.36 9.87
N GLN A 367 -11.60 -3.05 9.19
CA GLN A 367 -12.34 -4.19 9.75
C GLN A 367 -12.09 -5.49 8.98
N GLU A 368 -12.13 -6.61 9.69
CA GLU A 368 -12.17 -7.97 9.12
C GLU A 368 -13.62 -8.38 8.80
N ASP A 369 -14.36 -7.50 8.11
CA ASP A 369 -15.75 -7.73 7.71
C ASP A 369 -15.84 -7.92 6.19
N PHE A 370 -16.19 -9.13 5.77
CA PHE A 370 -16.34 -9.52 4.37
C PHE A 370 -17.81 -9.63 3.94
N SER A 371 -18.78 -9.20 4.75
CA SER A 371 -20.22 -9.36 4.51
C SER A 371 -20.69 -8.77 3.17
N VAL A 372 -20.18 -7.57 2.80
CA VAL A 372 -20.47 -6.93 1.51
C VAL A 372 -19.99 -7.80 0.34
N LEU A 373 -18.82 -8.41 0.49
CA LEU A 373 -18.22 -9.28 -0.51
C LEU A 373 -18.96 -10.63 -0.62
N GLU A 374 -19.32 -11.21 0.52
CA GLU A 374 -20.13 -12.43 0.63
C GLU A 374 -21.49 -12.27 -0.06
N LYS A 375 -22.19 -11.16 0.19
CA LYS A 375 -23.47 -10.85 -0.45
C LYS A 375 -23.34 -10.73 -1.96
N PHE A 376 -22.28 -10.10 -2.47
CA PHE A 376 -22.06 -9.94 -3.90
C PHE A 376 -21.70 -11.26 -4.59
N LEU A 377 -20.84 -12.08 -3.96
CA LEU A 377 -20.41 -13.36 -4.50
C LEU A 377 -21.41 -14.51 -4.25
N GLN A 378 -22.45 -14.27 -3.46
CA GLN A 378 -23.42 -15.27 -3.02
C GLN A 378 -22.73 -16.47 -2.35
N CYS A 379 -21.82 -16.18 -1.42
CA CYS A 379 -21.07 -17.18 -0.67
C CYS A 379 -20.99 -16.82 0.82
N GLU A 380 -20.55 -17.75 1.66
CA GLU A 380 -20.40 -17.57 3.11
C GLU A 380 -19.00 -18.00 3.55
N ASN A 381 -18.60 -17.61 4.78
CA ASN A 381 -17.38 -18.01 5.47
C ASN A 381 -16.07 -17.42 4.91
N LEU A 382 -16.13 -16.25 4.25
CA LEU A 382 -14.94 -15.59 3.71
C LEU A 382 -13.96 -15.15 4.80
N LEU A 383 -14.43 -14.84 6.01
CA LEU A 383 -13.55 -14.55 7.14
C LEU A 383 -12.63 -15.75 7.48
N SER A 384 -13.19 -16.96 7.55
CA SER A 384 -12.41 -18.17 7.83
C SER A 384 -11.43 -18.47 6.70
N GLU A 385 -11.86 -18.28 5.44
CA GLU A 385 -10.98 -18.40 4.29
C GLU A 385 -9.84 -17.37 4.31
N TYR A 386 -10.14 -16.12 4.67
CA TYR A 386 -9.14 -15.07 4.84
C TYR A 386 -8.13 -15.44 5.93
N GLN A 387 -8.56 -15.96 7.07
CA GLN A 387 -7.64 -16.41 8.13
C GLN A 387 -6.71 -17.54 7.64
N ARG A 388 -7.22 -18.47 6.82
CA ARG A 388 -6.40 -19.50 6.14
C ARG A 388 -5.48 -18.92 5.08
N PHE A 389 -5.86 -17.82 4.43
CA PHE A 389 -5.01 -17.06 3.51
C PHE A 389 -3.90 -16.30 4.21
N PHE A 390 -4.25 -15.51 5.21
CA PHE A 390 -3.32 -14.73 5.99
C PHE A 390 -2.29 -15.61 6.71
N SER A 391 -2.71 -16.75 7.27
CA SER A 391 -1.78 -17.70 7.91
C SER A 391 -0.77 -18.34 6.95
N LYS A 392 -0.94 -18.19 5.63
CA LYS A 392 0.02 -18.65 4.61
C LYS A 392 1.08 -17.62 4.23
N ILE A 393 0.84 -16.34 4.56
CA ILE A 393 1.75 -15.24 4.26
C ILE A 393 2.92 -15.29 5.23
N GLY A 394 4.14 -15.20 4.72
CA GLY A 394 5.35 -15.31 5.55
C GLY A 394 5.58 -16.70 6.17
N VAL A 395 4.80 -17.73 5.78
CA VAL A 395 5.05 -19.12 6.23
C VAL A 395 6.41 -19.59 5.74
N PHE A 396 7.09 -20.31 6.62
CA PHE A 396 8.38 -21.00 6.48
C PHE A 396 8.57 -21.77 5.15
N ARG A 397 8.80 -21.02 4.09
CA ARG A 397 9.18 -21.46 2.74
C ARG A 397 10.56 -21.00 2.34
N LEU A 398 11.21 -20.19 3.18
CA LEU A 398 12.48 -19.60 2.79
C LEU A 398 13.53 -20.65 2.44
N HIS A 399 13.78 -21.62 3.31
CA HIS A 399 14.78 -22.66 3.00
C HIS A 399 14.47 -23.39 1.69
N LYS A 400 13.19 -23.68 1.42
CA LYS A 400 12.76 -24.30 0.16
C LYS A 400 13.06 -23.42 -1.06
N THR A 401 12.89 -22.11 -0.90
CA THR A 401 13.17 -21.11 -1.94
C THR A 401 14.68 -21.00 -2.18
N LEU A 402 15.48 -20.90 -1.11
CA LEU A 402 16.95 -20.86 -1.19
C LEU A 402 17.52 -22.15 -1.81
N ILE A 403 16.96 -23.32 -1.47
CA ILE A 403 17.32 -24.60 -2.12
C ILE A 403 17.03 -24.53 -3.62
N ARG A 404 15.82 -24.09 -4.02
CA ARG A 404 15.46 -23.94 -5.44
C ARG A 404 16.43 -23.01 -6.17
N ASP A 405 16.74 -21.86 -5.58
CA ASP A 405 17.58 -20.85 -6.22
C ASP A 405 19.03 -21.32 -6.35
N PHE A 406 19.57 -21.99 -5.34
CA PHE A 406 20.87 -22.68 -5.44
C PHE A 406 20.90 -23.62 -6.66
N TYR A 407 19.90 -24.47 -6.84
CA TYR A 407 19.85 -25.39 -7.98
C TYR A 407 19.56 -24.70 -9.33
N LYS A 408 18.91 -23.53 -9.32
CA LYS A 408 18.70 -22.70 -10.50
C LYS A 408 20.02 -22.06 -10.97
N GLU A 409 20.81 -21.57 -10.03
CA GLU A 409 22.14 -20.97 -10.26
C GLU A 409 23.21 -22.03 -10.60
N ASN A 410 22.95 -23.31 -10.26
CA ASN A 410 23.82 -24.45 -10.54
C ASN A 410 23.18 -25.42 -11.56
N PRO A 411 23.18 -25.09 -12.87
CA PRO A 411 22.53 -25.90 -13.90
C PRO A 411 23.18 -27.28 -14.10
N GLN A 412 24.43 -27.48 -13.65
CA GLN A 412 25.15 -28.75 -13.75
C GLN A 412 24.48 -29.89 -12.97
N TYR A 413 23.76 -29.59 -11.89
CA TYR A 413 23.04 -30.59 -11.10
C TYR A 413 21.68 -30.86 -11.73
N LYS A 414 21.57 -31.86 -12.62
CA LYS A 414 20.32 -32.16 -13.36
C LYS A 414 19.46 -33.20 -12.66
N SER A 415 20.09 -34.25 -12.15
CA SER A 415 19.46 -35.33 -11.38
C SER A 415 19.70 -35.13 -9.88
N ILE A 416 18.62 -35.12 -9.10
CA ILE A 416 18.63 -34.81 -7.67
C ILE A 416 17.97 -35.95 -6.91
N PHE A 417 18.63 -36.44 -5.86
CA PHE A 417 18.01 -37.32 -4.88
C PHE A 417 17.59 -36.51 -3.65
N ASP A 418 16.29 -36.44 -3.34
CA ASP A 418 15.73 -35.72 -2.19
C ASP A 418 15.58 -36.69 -1.01
N TYR A 419 16.59 -36.74 -0.13
CA TYR A 419 16.65 -37.61 1.04
C TYR A 419 15.86 -37.00 2.20
N GLY A 420 14.71 -37.59 2.53
CA GLY A 420 13.75 -37.00 3.47
C GLY A 420 12.91 -35.92 2.78
N ALA A 421 12.25 -36.30 1.69
CA ALA A 421 11.51 -35.38 0.80
C ALA A 421 10.33 -34.67 1.49
N GLY A 422 9.91 -35.15 2.67
CA GLY A 422 8.83 -34.60 3.46
C GLY A 422 7.56 -34.50 2.65
N SER A 423 6.92 -33.34 2.67
CA SER A 423 5.67 -33.15 1.91
C SER A 423 5.80 -33.28 0.39
N GLY A 424 7.02 -33.20 -0.17
CA GLY A 424 7.30 -33.17 -1.62
C GLY A 424 7.30 -31.78 -2.26
N GLU A 425 7.16 -30.70 -1.48
CA GLU A 425 7.12 -29.33 -2.01
C GLU A 425 8.46 -28.89 -2.63
N ILE A 426 9.60 -29.34 -2.10
CA ILE A 426 10.92 -29.02 -2.67
C ILE A 426 11.09 -29.71 -4.02
N ALA A 427 10.83 -31.02 -4.10
CA ALA A 427 10.84 -31.77 -5.35
C ALA A 427 9.96 -31.13 -6.43
N TYR A 428 8.73 -30.71 -6.09
CA TYR A 428 7.84 -29.98 -7.02
C TYR A 428 8.47 -28.67 -7.52
N SER A 429 9.09 -27.90 -6.62
CA SER A 429 9.77 -26.66 -6.96
C SER A 429 10.97 -26.87 -7.89
N LEU A 430 11.76 -27.93 -7.66
CA LEU A 430 12.91 -28.30 -8.47
C LEU A 430 12.50 -28.84 -9.85
N ASN A 431 11.43 -29.63 -9.91
CA ASN A 431 10.87 -30.12 -11.18
C ASN A 431 10.43 -28.96 -12.09
N LYS A 432 9.83 -27.90 -11.54
CA LYS A 432 9.45 -26.69 -12.30
C LYS A 432 10.62 -25.96 -12.96
N ILE A 433 11.83 -26.07 -12.41
CA ILE A 433 13.04 -25.49 -13.01
C ILE A 433 13.83 -26.54 -13.82
N GLY A 434 13.16 -27.63 -14.23
CA GLY A 434 13.70 -28.64 -15.15
C GLY A 434 14.61 -29.69 -14.51
N LYS A 435 14.57 -29.86 -13.19
CA LYS A 435 15.35 -30.90 -12.50
C LYS A 435 14.59 -32.23 -12.44
N SER A 436 15.34 -33.32 -12.61
CA SER A 436 14.88 -34.69 -12.38
C SER A 436 15.03 -35.02 -10.91
N VAL A 437 13.95 -35.45 -10.24
CA VAL A 437 13.96 -35.67 -8.78
C VAL A 437 13.49 -37.09 -8.45
N VAL A 438 14.30 -37.82 -7.69
CA VAL A 438 13.93 -39.07 -7.01
C VAL A 438 13.85 -38.78 -5.52
N GLY A 439 12.75 -39.15 -4.87
CA GLY A 439 12.51 -38.86 -3.46
C GLY A 439 12.64 -40.10 -2.58
N TYR A 440 13.16 -39.92 -1.37
CA TYR A 440 13.08 -40.91 -0.30
C TYR A 440 12.32 -40.35 0.91
N GLU A 441 11.44 -41.17 1.49
CA GLU A 441 10.74 -40.86 2.72
C GLU A 441 10.40 -42.15 3.50
N ILE A 442 10.29 -42.06 4.83
CA ILE A 442 9.99 -43.21 5.69
C ILE A 442 8.54 -43.68 5.52
N SER A 443 7.63 -42.76 5.22
CA SER A 443 6.22 -43.11 4.95
C SER A 443 5.68 -42.37 3.76
N LYS A 444 4.90 -43.09 2.94
CA LYS A 444 4.21 -42.53 1.78
C LYS A 444 3.21 -41.44 2.18
N ASP A 445 2.62 -41.53 3.36
CA ASP A 445 1.58 -40.60 3.85
C ASP A 445 2.11 -39.18 4.10
N ILE A 446 3.43 -39.04 4.26
CA ILE A 446 4.08 -37.75 4.45
C ILE A 446 4.05 -36.94 3.15
N ILE A 447 4.17 -37.61 2.00
CA ILE A 447 4.18 -36.97 0.67
C ILE A 447 2.75 -36.64 0.25
N LYS A 448 2.48 -35.35 0.02
CA LYS A 448 1.14 -34.91 -0.38
C LYS A 448 0.84 -35.31 -1.83
N ASP A 449 -0.35 -35.85 -2.08
CA ASP A 449 -0.81 -36.32 -3.40
C ASP A 449 -0.53 -35.35 -4.54
N LYS A 450 -0.79 -34.05 -4.31
CA LYS A 450 -0.56 -33.01 -5.32
C LYS A 450 0.89 -32.86 -5.79
N TYR A 451 1.86 -33.37 -5.04
CA TYR A 451 3.29 -33.28 -5.35
C TYR A 451 3.88 -34.59 -5.82
N GLN A 452 3.16 -35.72 -5.75
CA GLN A 452 3.69 -37.02 -6.16
C GLN A 452 4.16 -37.04 -7.63
N LYS A 453 3.45 -36.32 -8.52
CA LYS A 453 3.80 -36.20 -9.94
C LYS A 453 5.12 -35.45 -10.21
N ALA A 454 5.70 -34.79 -9.21
CA ALA A 454 6.98 -34.11 -9.36
C ALA A 454 8.18 -35.06 -9.33
N PHE A 455 7.99 -36.27 -8.80
CA PHE A 455 9.05 -37.26 -8.66
C PHE A 455 9.06 -38.19 -9.87
N GLU A 456 10.25 -38.55 -10.35
CA GLU A 456 10.42 -39.68 -11.26
C GLU A 456 10.11 -41.01 -10.56
N LYS A 457 10.54 -41.09 -9.30
CA LYS A 457 10.31 -42.23 -8.43
C LYS A 457 10.32 -41.77 -6.98
N ILE A 458 9.45 -42.38 -6.18
CA ILE A 458 9.43 -42.25 -4.73
C ILE A 458 9.86 -43.61 -4.16
N ILE A 459 10.80 -43.58 -3.23
CA ILE A 459 11.35 -44.74 -2.51
C ILE A 459 10.88 -44.65 -1.07
N ILE A 460 10.26 -45.71 -0.56
CA ILE A 460 9.71 -45.73 0.80
C ILE A 460 10.49 -46.67 1.71
N ASP A 461 10.99 -46.13 2.82
CA ASP A 461 11.58 -46.88 3.95
C ASP A 461 12.51 -48.04 3.51
N LYS A 462 12.02 -49.29 3.62
CA LYS A 462 12.75 -50.53 3.30
C LYS A 462 13.21 -50.66 1.85
N GLU A 463 12.63 -49.89 0.93
CA GLU A 463 13.04 -49.88 -0.47
C GLU A 463 14.40 -49.19 -0.69
N LEU A 464 14.86 -48.39 0.27
CA LEU A 464 16.08 -47.60 0.12
C LEU A 464 17.33 -48.48 -0.03
N GLU A 465 17.47 -49.52 0.78
CA GLU A 465 18.64 -50.42 0.71
C GLU A 465 18.72 -51.11 -0.65
N ASN A 466 17.60 -51.66 -1.12
CA ASN A 466 17.49 -52.27 -2.44
C ASN A 466 17.81 -51.26 -3.56
N PHE A 467 17.39 -50.01 -3.40
CA PHE A 467 17.69 -48.97 -4.37
C PHE A 467 19.18 -48.61 -4.38
N ILE A 468 19.81 -48.46 -3.22
CA ILE A 468 21.25 -48.18 -3.11
C ILE A 468 22.08 -49.30 -3.75
N GLN A 469 21.66 -50.56 -3.62
CA GLN A 469 22.31 -51.71 -4.26
C GLN A 469 22.31 -51.64 -5.80
N THR A 470 21.41 -50.88 -6.42
CA THR A 470 21.44 -50.63 -7.88
C THR A 470 22.64 -49.80 -8.33
N LYS A 471 23.36 -49.18 -7.38
CA LYS A 471 24.50 -48.28 -7.63
C LYS A 471 24.16 -47.07 -8.51
N LYS A 472 22.87 -46.72 -8.63
CA LYS A 472 22.45 -45.49 -9.31
C LYS A 472 22.86 -44.28 -8.46
N GLN A 473 23.54 -43.33 -9.09
CA GLN A 473 24.01 -42.09 -8.45
C GLN A 473 23.43 -40.85 -9.13
N PHE A 474 23.36 -39.77 -8.37
CA PHE A 474 22.75 -38.50 -8.75
C PHE A 474 23.80 -37.40 -8.79
N ASP A 475 23.58 -36.40 -9.64
CA ASP A 475 24.50 -35.25 -9.76
C ASP A 475 24.58 -34.50 -8.43
N SER A 476 23.47 -34.47 -7.68
CA SER A 476 23.41 -33.93 -6.32
C SER A 476 22.46 -34.75 -5.43
N VAL A 477 22.81 -34.90 -4.15
CA VAL A 477 21.91 -35.45 -3.13
C VAL A 477 21.55 -34.35 -2.14
N LEU A 478 20.26 -34.04 -2.01
CA LEU A 478 19.71 -33.08 -1.07
C LEU A 478 19.31 -33.78 0.24
N CYS A 479 19.73 -33.25 1.38
CA CYS A 479 19.27 -33.67 2.70
C CYS A 479 18.86 -32.43 3.49
N SER A 480 17.55 -32.17 3.59
CA SER A 480 17.02 -30.93 4.18
C SER A 480 16.33 -31.18 5.51
N LEU A 481 16.92 -30.68 6.60
CA LEU A 481 16.41 -30.70 7.98
C LEU A 481 16.25 -32.09 8.62
N VAL A 482 16.63 -33.16 7.92
CA VAL A 482 16.58 -34.54 8.45
C VAL A 482 17.46 -34.68 9.69
N LEU A 483 18.67 -34.14 9.65
CA LEU A 483 19.63 -34.18 10.78
C LEU A 483 19.23 -33.31 11.98
N CYS A 484 18.10 -32.59 11.91
CA CYS A 484 17.56 -31.79 13.02
C CYS A 484 16.40 -32.48 13.74
N HIS A 485 15.92 -33.61 13.22
CA HIS A 485 14.80 -34.35 13.81
C HIS A 485 15.23 -35.15 15.04
N HIS A 486 14.24 -35.52 15.87
CA HIS A 486 14.42 -36.58 16.85
C HIS A 486 14.64 -37.91 16.12
N LEU A 487 15.86 -38.44 16.18
CA LEU A 487 16.22 -39.67 15.48
C LEU A 487 16.12 -40.91 16.37
N ALA A 488 16.46 -40.78 17.65
CA ALA A 488 16.33 -41.84 18.66
C ALA A 488 16.28 -41.24 20.06
N ASP A 489 15.76 -42.00 21.03
CA ASP A 489 15.66 -41.59 22.43
C ASP A 489 17.04 -41.46 23.10
N THR A 490 18.03 -42.21 22.61
CA THR A 490 19.41 -42.17 23.13
C THR A 490 20.37 -41.51 22.13
N GLN A 491 21.37 -40.79 22.66
CA GLN A 491 22.38 -40.14 21.83
C GLN A 491 23.21 -41.16 21.03
N GLU A 492 23.51 -42.33 21.60
CA GLU A 492 24.28 -43.39 20.91
C GLU A 492 23.55 -43.92 19.67
N GLU A 493 22.26 -44.21 19.79
CA GLU A 493 21.44 -44.66 18.67
C GLU A 493 21.25 -43.57 17.63
N ALA A 494 21.04 -42.32 18.07
CA ALA A 494 20.94 -41.18 17.17
C ALA A 494 22.21 -41.02 16.32
N LEU A 495 23.40 -41.19 16.91
CA LEU A 495 24.67 -41.15 16.18
C LEU A 495 24.80 -42.29 15.15
N LYS A 496 24.36 -43.52 15.48
CA LYS A 496 24.33 -44.63 14.52
C LYS A 496 23.42 -44.34 13.33
N ILE A 497 22.25 -43.72 13.59
CA ILE A 497 21.32 -43.31 12.52
C ILE A 497 21.93 -42.20 11.67
N ILE A 498 22.60 -41.20 12.27
CA ILE A 498 23.31 -40.14 11.53
C ILE A 498 24.37 -40.75 10.61
N ASP A 499 25.18 -41.69 11.11
CA ASP A 499 26.21 -42.35 10.29
C ASP A 499 25.59 -43.18 9.15
N SER A 500 24.45 -43.83 9.38
CA SER A 500 23.69 -44.52 8.32
C SER A 500 23.17 -43.54 7.25
N ILE A 501 22.59 -42.42 7.67
CA ILE A 501 22.15 -41.36 6.74
C ILE A 501 23.33 -40.87 5.92
N MET A 502 24.45 -40.50 6.54
CA MET A 502 25.63 -39.99 5.85
C MET A 502 26.20 -41.00 4.85
N ASN A 503 26.26 -42.29 5.19
CA ASN A 503 26.63 -43.35 4.25
C ASN A 503 25.71 -43.36 3.03
N ASN A 504 24.39 -43.28 3.23
CA ASN A 504 23.43 -43.26 2.13
C ASN A 504 23.64 -42.04 1.23
N LEU A 505 23.85 -40.85 1.80
CA LEU A 505 24.10 -39.63 1.02
C LEU A 505 25.36 -39.77 0.15
N VAL A 506 26.43 -40.35 0.69
CA VAL A 506 27.70 -40.58 -0.03
C VAL A 506 27.58 -41.62 -1.14
N LEU A 507 26.80 -42.68 -0.92
CA LEU A 507 26.57 -43.74 -1.91
C LEU A 507 25.72 -43.25 -3.08
N LEU A 508 24.69 -42.44 -2.80
CA LEU A 508 23.76 -41.89 -3.79
C LEU A 508 24.34 -40.71 -4.57
N SER A 509 25.38 -40.06 -4.05
CA SER A 509 26.01 -38.91 -4.72
C SER A 509 27.13 -39.33 -5.66
N LYS A 510 27.12 -38.77 -6.88
CA LYS A 510 28.29 -38.81 -7.78
C LYS A 510 29.44 -37.98 -7.22
N LYS A 511 29.14 -36.75 -6.78
CA LYS A 511 30.14 -35.77 -6.33
C LYS A 511 29.59 -34.78 -5.32
N HIS A 512 28.39 -34.23 -5.53
CA HIS A 512 27.86 -33.15 -4.70
C HIS A 512 26.77 -33.63 -3.70
N ILE A 513 26.83 -33.13 -2.48
CA ILE A 513 25.80 -33.33 -1.44
C ILE A 513 25.42 -31.97 -0.88
N PHE A 514 24.14 -31.68 -0.81
CA PHE A 514 23.61 -30.44 -0.28
C PHE A 514 22.85 -30.70 1.02
N ILE A 515 23.42 -30.28 2.15
CA ILE A 515 22.83 -30.48 3.47
C ILE A 515 22.30 -29.16 4.01
N VAL A 516 21.05 -29.16 4.46
CA VAL A 516 20.43 -28.01 5.12
C VAL A 516 20.09 -28.40 6.54
N ILE A 517 20.56 -27.63 7.51
CA ILE A 517 20.18 -27.76 8.92
C ILE A 517 19.57 -26.46 9.41
N CYS A 518 18.80 -26.51 10.49
CA CYS A 518 18.52 -25.26 11.19
C CYS A 518 19.80 -24.77 11.85
N ASN A 519 19.99 -23.46 11.86
CA ASN A 519 21.23 -22.86 12.33
C ASN A 519 21.38 -23.02 13.86
N PRO A 520 22.37 -23.81 14.32
CA PRO A 520 22.54 -24.08 15.74
C PRO A 520 23.16 -22.90 16.50
N LEU A 521 23.71 -21.88 15.83
CA LEU A 521 24.30 -20.71 16.50
C LEU A 521 23.25 -19.81 17.17
N PHE A 522 22.03 -19.81 16.64
CA PHE A 522 20.94 -18.94 17.08
C PHE A 522 19.87 -19.74 17.85
N TYR A 523 20.29 -20.48 18.87
CA TYR A 523 19.45 -21.40 19.65
C TYR A 523 18.54 -20.70 20.69
N ASN A 524 18.86 -19.44 21.03
CA ASN A 524 18.00 -18.51 21.78
C ASN A 524 17.81 -17.21 20.98
N ALA A 525 16.89 -17.21 20.02
CA ALA A 525 16.72 -16.11 19.09
C ALA A 525 15.26 -15.94 18.63
N LYS A 526 14.92 -14.73 18.20
CA LYS A 526 13.65 -14.43 17.53
C LYS A 526 13.96 -13.88 16.15
N SER A 527 13.45 -14.55 15.12
CA SER A 527 13.53 -14.11 13.73
C SER A 527 12.15 -13.67 13.22
N ASN A 528 12.04 -13.40 11.92
CA ASN A 528 10.81 -12.97 11.25
C ASN A 528 9.86 -14.15 11.00
N ILE A 529 10.35 -15.38 11.09
CA ILE A 529 9.59 -16.60 10.76
C ILE A 529 9.30 -17.47 11.98
N GLN A 530 10.15 -17.39 13.01
CA GLN A 530 10.04 -18.24 14.20
C GLN A 530 10.69 -17.62 15.45
N LYS A 531 10.33 -18.19 16.60
CA LYS A 531 11.03 -17.97 17.87
C LYS A 531 11.68 -19.28 18.30
N ARG A 532 12.95 -19.23 18.68
CA ARG A 532 13.76 -20.34 19.16
C ARG A 532 14.11 -20.13 20.63
N LYS A 533 13.96 -21.18 21.42
CA LYS A 533 14.35 -21.21 22.82
C LYS A 533 15.02 -22.54 23.14
N SER A 534 16.09 -22.50 23.91
CA SER A 534 16.74 -23.68 24.47
C SER A 534 17.25 -23.37 25.88
N SER A 535 17.09 -24.33 26.78
CA SER A 535 17.67 -24.33 28.13
C SER A 535 19.09 -24.90 28.16
N ASP A 536 19.51 -25.54 27.08
CA ASP A 536 20.74 -26.33 27.02
C ASP A 536 21.93 -25.47 26.57
N PHE A 537 23.14 -25.94 26.87
CA PHE A 537 24.37 -25.30 26.41
C PHE A 537 24.73 -25.75 25.00
N TYR A 538 25.36 -24.86 24.23
CA TYR A 538 25.72 -25.11 22.83
C TYR A 538 26.76 -26.21 22.64
N ASP A 539 27.62 -26.46 23.65
CA ASP A 539 28.82 -27.31 23.54
C ASP A 539 28.52 -28.81 23.36
N THR A 540 27.29 -29.22 23.62
CA THR A 540 26.82 -30.61 23.47
C THR A 540 25.59 -30.68 22.57
N GLN A 541 25.05 -31.89 22.38
CA GLN A 541 23.70 -32.02 21.83
C GLN A 541 22.73 -31.18 22.67
N HIS A 542 21.90 -30.40 22.01
CA HIS A 542 20.95 -29.49 22.65
C HIS A 542 19.61 -29.51 21.93
N ILE A 543 18.55 -29.33 22.70
CA ILE A 543 17.17 -29.32 22.22
C ILE A 543 16.71 -27.88 22.07
N ILE A 544 16.17 -27.56 20.90
CA ILE A 544 15.62 -26.24 20.59
C ILE A 544 14.12 -26.37 20.39
N THR A 545 13.35 -25.67 21.23
CA THR A 545 11.93 -25.45 21.02
C THR A 545 11.72 -24.30 20.03
N LYS A 546 11.05 -24.61 18.92
CA LYS A 546 10.74 -23.67 17.83
C LYS A 546 9.25 -23.38 17.78
N THR A 547 8.88 -22.14 18.07
CA THR A 547 7.53 -21.62 17.88
C THR A 547 7.44 -20.95 16.52
N MET A 548 6.70 -21.56 15.59
CA MET A 548 6.48 -21.02 14.25
C MET A 548 5.38 -19.96 14.28
N PHE A 549 5.65 -18.72 13.84
CA PHE A 549 4.63 -17.65 13.92
C PHE A 549 3.41 -17.91 13.03
N ALA A 550 3.65 -18.50 11.87
CA ALA A 550 2.62 -18.89 10.92
C ALA A 550 1.59 -19.87 11.50
N THR A 551 2.06 -20.93 12.18
CA THR A 551 1.20 -22.03 12.63
C THR A 551 0.88 -21.96 14.12
N LYS A 552 1.60 -21.12 14.88
CA LYS A 552 1.59 -21.06 16.35
C LYS A 552 1.84 -22.42 17.01
N ARG A 553 2.48 -23.36 16.30
CA ARG A 553 2.85 -24.67 16.83
C ARG A 553 4.29 -24.65 17.29
N ASP A 554 4.51 -25.34 18.41
CA ASP A 554 5.84 -25.64 18.89
C ASP A 554 6.33 -26.96 18.28
N ARG A 555 7.61 -27.00 17.97
CA ARG A 555 8.33 -28.19 17.51
C ARG A 555 9.66 -28.27 18.25
N LEU A 556 10.07 -29.49 18.59
CA LEU A 556 11.41 -29.75 19.12
C LEU A 556 12.34 -30.14 17.99
N ASP A 557 13.51 -29.52 17.95
CA ASP A 557 14.61 -29.92 17.08
C ASP A 557 15.85 -30.26 17.91
N PHE A 558 16.59 -31.25 17.45
CA PHE A 558 17.78 -31.78 18.08
C PHE A 558 18.99 -31.30 17.30
N HIS A 559 19.88 -30.59 17.99
CA HIS A 559 21.01 -29.90 17.37
C HIS A 559 22.33 -30.31 18.01
N TYR A 560 23.39 -30.17 17.23
CA TYR A 560 24.77 -30.37 17.66
C TYR A 560 25.59 -29.09 17.40
N PRO A 561 26.73 -28.90 18.10
CA PRO A 561 27.64 -27.81 17.80
C PRO A 561 28.17 -27.90 16.36
N LEU A 562 28.60 -26.78 15.77
CA LEU A 562 29.11 -26.78 14.39
C LEU A 562 30.35 -27.67 14.21
N GLY A 563 31.20 -27.76 15.22
CA GLY A 563 32.34 -28.68 15.22
C GLY A 563 31.94 -30.16 15.08
N PHE A 564 30.74 -30.54 15.52
CA PHE A 564 30.22 -31.89 15.29
C PHE A 564 29.97 -32.14 13.80
N TYR A 565 29.29 -31.22 13.11
CA TYR A 565 28.99 -31.37 11.68
C TYR A 565 30.26 -31.33 10.83
N GLU A 566 31.22 -30.46 11.16
CA GLU A 566 32.51 -30.41 10.47
C GLU A 566 33.26 -31.75 10.60
N ASN A 567 33.34 -32.30 11.81
CA ASN A 567 33.96 -33.60 12.05
C ASN A 567 33.18 -34.73 11.36
N LEU A 568 31.85 -34.69 11.39
CA LEU A 568 30.99 -35.64 10.69
C LEU A 568 31.33 -35.66 9.20
N PHE A 569 31.37 -34.50 8.53
CA PHE A 569 31.67 -34.42 7.10
C PHE A 569 33.09 -34.93 6.78
N LYS A 570 34.07 -34.60 7.62
CA LYS A 570 35.45 -35.13 7.47
C LYS A 570 35.52 -36.65 7.57
N ARG A 571 34.77 -37.29 8.50
CA ARG A 571 34.73 -38.76 8.65
C ARG A 571 34.22 -39.47 7.39
N PHE A 572 33.42 -38.79 6.57
CA PHE A 572 32.85 -39.31 5.33
C PHE A 572 33.58 -38.80 4.07
N ASN A 573 34.80 -38.25 4.22
CA ASN A 573 35.61 -37.70 3.12
C ASN A 573 34.87 -36.64 2.29
N LEU A 574 34.10 -35.78 2.98
CA LEU A 574 33.38 -34.67 2.37
C LEU A 574 34.05 -33.34 2.71
N LYS A 575 34.31 -32.54 1.69
CA LYS A 575 34.83 -31.18 1.82
C LYS A 575 33.70 -30.17 1.67
N ILE A 576 33.67 -29.15 2.55
CA ILE A 576 32.76 -28.01 2.39
C ILE A 576 33.30 -27.15 1.24
N GLU A 577 32.59 -27.13 0.11
CA GLU A 577 32.89 -26.25 -1.03
C GLU A 577 32.33 -24.85 -0.78
N ASN A 578 31.11 -24.77 -0.25
CA ASN A 578 30.49 -23.50 0.10
C ASN A 578 29.61 -23.65 1.36
N LEU A 579 29.59 -22.59 2.17
CA LEU A 579 28.78 -22.46 3.37
C LEU A 579 28.07 -21.11 3.34
N PHE A 580 26.75 -21.14 3.42
CA PHE A 580 25.96 -19.93 3.57
C PHE A 580 24.80 -20.15 4.53
N GLN A 581 24.31 -19.07 5.10
CA GLN A 581 23.23 -19.08 6.07
C GLN A 581 22.02 -18.32 5.51
N SER A 582 20.81 -18.56 6.04
CA SER A 582 19.63 -17.83 5.57
C SER A 582 19.61 -16.33 5.94
N GLY A 583 20.61 -15.87 6.70
CA GLY A 583 20.76 -14.49 7.17
C GLY A 583 21.93 -13.72 6.55
N ASP A 584 22.78 -14.33 5.71
CA ASP A 584 23.91 -13.61 5.08
C ASP A 584 23.39 -12.64 4.00
N THR A 585 24.03 -11.49 3.78
CA THR A 585 23.46 -10.41 2.94
C THR A 585 23.18 -10.78 1.48
N SER A 586 23.83 -11.80 0.92
CA SER A 586 23.51 -12.37 -0.41
C SER A 586 22.37 -13.40 -0.38
N THR A 587 22.05 -13.95 0.79
CA THR A 587 21.07 -15.04 1.04
C THR A 587 19.95 -14.65 2.02
N SER A 588 19.95 -13.40 2.50
CA SER A 588 18.96 -12.73 3.34
C SER A 588 18.17 -11.63 2.62
N PRO A 589 17.59 -11.92 1.45
CA PRO A 589 16.69 -10.98 0.82
C PRO A 589 15.38 -10.75 1.59
N TYR A 590 15.20 -11.51 2.67
CA TYR A 590 14.02 -11.55 3.50
C TYR A 590 14.29 -11.02 4.93
N ARG A 591 15.49 -10.45 5.13
CA ARG A 591 15.95 -9.78 6.35
C ARG A 591 15.73 -10.60 7.62
N ILE A 592 16.03 -11.90 7.57
CA ILE A 592 15.91 -12.76 8.76
C ILE A 592 16.87 -12.23 9.83
N TYR A 593 16.31 -11.62 10.87
CA TYR A 593 17.07 -11.35 12.09
C TYR A 593 17.44 -12.69 12.73
N ASN A 594 18.74 -12.96 12.89
CA ASN A 594 19.29 -14.25 13.34
C ASN A 594 19.01 -15.39 12.35
N SER A 595 20.02 -15.79 11.56
CA SER A 595 19.89 -16.81 10.52
C SER A 595 19.23 -18.09 11.05
N ASP A 596 18.18 -18.57 10.39
CA ASP A 596 17.39 -19.74 10.81
C ASP A 596 17.93 -21.05 10.25
N PHE A 597 18.70 -21.00 9.16
CA PHE A 597 19.24 -22.18 8.49
C PHE A 597 20.70 -22.00 8.08
N MET A 598 21.41 -23.11 8.03
CA MET A 598 22.74 -23.22 7.42
C MET A 598 22.69 -24.25 6.29
N PHE A 599 23.33 -23.89 5.19
CA PHE A 599 23.38 -24.65 3.95
C PHE A 599 24.84 -25.02 3.68
N PHE A 600 25.10 -26.32 3.60
CA PHE A 600 26.41 -26.89 3.30
C PHE A 600 26.37 -27.49 1.90
N SER A 601 27.14 -26.89 0.99
CA SER A 601 27.47 -27.48 -0.30
C SER A 601 28.76 -28.28 -0.12
N LEU A 602 28.63 -29.60 -0.18
CA LEU A 602 29.68 -30.56 0.09
C LEU A 602 30.10 -31.24 -1.21
N ILE A 603 31.40 -31.47 -1.35
CA ILE A 603 32.00 -32.23 -2.44
C ILE A 603 32.68 -33.47 -1.87
N LYS A 604 32.36 -34.61 -2.48
CA LYS A 604 33.03 -35.89 -2.29
C LYS A 604 34.38 -35.84 -3.00
N GLU A 605 35.45 -36.03 -2.24
CA GLU A 605 36.83 -36.09 -2.76
C GLU A 605 37.13 -37.40 -3.48
#